data_AF-A0A3S0D9V4-F1
#
_entry.id   AF-A0A3S0D9V4-F1
#
_cell.length_a   1.000
_cell.length_b   1.000
_cell.length_c   1.000
_cell.angle_alpha   90.00
_cell.angle_beta   90.00
_cell.angle_gamma   90.00
#
_symmetry.space_group_name_H-M   'P 1'
#
loop_
_entity.id
_entity.type
_entity.pdbx_description
1 polymer ?
#
loop_
_entity_poly.entity_id
_entity_poly.type
_entity_poly.pdbx_seq_one_letter_code
_entity_poly.pdbx_strand_id
1 'polypeptide(L)'
;MLKLIFQHVSEGTKGLILETLYCVYTPESVDLFIEFVSDINNEVDNYTSYETIKAFANADQKIIERFTINADKLLQYNKFRTVAFVELFSQWAADKKISYNPLGNNLQVIEKWIKDANYQKLSYAVSGCAALVTVNSEESIRLLEIASQHSKLEIQLETAFVQILLGQEKAKDKLRVLAQNPIISIPTFLYSQELKQKYGIDCGFTKEDILEKIDNEEDFLAISQMAWWCAHPQEYGITPDSIKVWAKEVIYWPPNDEKLKVFLIKYRYDNYKWQGRISNIEHVGYFIPCYEKLFSIMQGFDDIYAAYATYSIKYNKGDIEAS
;
A
#
# COMPACT_ATOMS: atom_id res chain seq x y z
N MET A 1 13.32 -22.18 -31.04
CA MET A 1 14.54 -22.39 -30.22
C MET A 1 14.32 -21.95 -28.77
N LEU A 2 13.96 -20.69 -28.49
CA LEU A 2 13.68 -20.20 -27.13
C LEU A 2 12.68 -21.06 -26.35
N LYS A 3 11.52 -21.40 -26.95
CA LYS A 3 10.51 -22.28 -26.34
C LYS A 3 11.06 -23.67 -25.96
N LEU A 4 11.94 -24.23 -26.79
CA LEU A 4 12.58 -25.53 -26.51
C LEU A 4 13.56 -25.42 -25.34
N ILE A 5 14.37 -24.36 -25.28
CA ILE A 5 15.28 -24.10 -24.15
C ILE A 5 14.47 -23.96 -22.86
N PHE A 6 13.40 -23.18 -22.91
CA PHE A 6 12.52 -22.90 -21.77
C PHE A 6 11.86 -24.16 -21.19
N GLN A 7 11.49 -25.13 -22.04
CA GLN A 7 10.89 -26.39 -21.61
C GLN A 7 11.86 -27.35 -20.89
N HIS A 8 13.18 -27.17 -21.06
CA HIS A 8 14.20 -28.11 -20.56
C HIS A 8 15.03 -27.56 -19.39
N VAL A 9 14.75 -26.33 -18.93
CA VAL A 9 15.42 -25.72 -17.79
C VAL A 9 14.66 -25.95 -16.49
N SER A 10 15.39 -25.98 -15.37
CA SER A 10 14.78 -26.11 -14.04
C SER A 10 13.89 -24.91 -13.69
N GLU A 11 12.90 -25.10 -12.81
CA GLU A 11 12.00 -24.01 -12.37
C GLU A 11 12.76 -22.79 -11.84
N GLY A 12 13.81 -23.01 -11.03
CA GLY A 12 14.65 -21.91 -10.54
C GLY A 12 15.39 -21.14 -11.64
N THR A 13 15.69 -21.79 -12.76
CA THR A 13 16.31 -21.14 -13.93
C THR A 13 15.29 -20.43 -14.80
N LYS A 14 14.02 -20.86 -14.80
CA LYS A 14 12.95 -20.19 -15.56
C LYS A 14 12.75 -18.74 -15.11
N GLY A 15 12.85 -18.45 -13.81
CA GLY A 15 12.82 -17.08 -13.29
C GLY A 15 13.90 -16.17 -13.89
N LEU A 16 15.17 -16.61 -13.85
CA LEU A 16 16.29 -15.91 -14.49
C LEU A 16 16.11 -15.76 -16.02
N ILE A 17 15.51 -16.76 -16.65
CA ILE A 17 15.19 -16.68 -18.07
C ILE A 17 14.08 -15.66 -18.34
N LEU A 18 13.09 -15.47 -17.45
CA LEU A 18 12.12 -14.38 -17.60
C LEU A 18 12.78 -13.01 -17.54
N GLU A 19 13.68 -12.79 -16.58
CA GLU A 19 14.46 -11.55 -16.47
C GLU A 19 15.27 -11.30 -17.75
N THR A 20 15.80 -12.37 -18.36
CA THR A 20 16.56 -12.30 -19.62
C THR A 20 15.64 -12.10 -20.84
N LEU A 21 14.48 -12.75 -20.89
CA LEU A 21 13.49 -12.64 -21.98
C LEU A 21 12.90 -11.23 -22.06
N TYR A 22 12.74 -10.57 -20.90
CA TYR A 22 12.41 -9.16 -20.81
C TYR A 22 13.46 -8.29 -21.52
N CYS A 23 14.77 -8.51 -21.30
CA CYS A 23 15.83 -7.71 -21.92
C CYS A 23 15.88 -7.78 -23.46
N VAL A 24 15.31 -8.82 -24.06
CA VAL A 24 15.38 -9.06 -25.51
C VAL A 24 14.24 -8.37 -26.28
N TYR A 25 13.10 -8.09 -25.63
CA TYR A 25 11.95 -7.35 -26.20
C TYR A 25 11.49 -7.82 -27.60
N THR A 26 11.63 -9.11 -27.93
CA THR A 26 11.10 -9.62 -29.21
C THR A 26 9.66 -10.08 -29.06
N PRO A 27 8.85 -10.01 -30.12
CA PRO A 27 7.49 -10.55 -30.11
C PRO A 27 7.40 -12.00 -29.58
N GLU A 28 8.37 -12.85 -29.94
CA GLU A 28 8.42 -14.25 -29.52
C GLU A 28 8.83 -14.41 -28.05
N SER A 29 9.68 -13.53 -27.50
CA SER A 29 10.04 -13.56 -26.08
C SER A 29 8.86 -13.14 -25.21
N VAL A 30 8.07 -12.16 -25.68
CA VAL A 30 6.83 -11.71 -25.03
C VAL A 30 5.76 -12.81 -25.04
N ASP A 31 5.56 -13.52 -26.16
CA ASP A 31 4.60 -14.63 -26.21
C ASP A 31 4.96 -15.74 -25.21
N LEU A 32 6.25 -16.08 -25.12
CA LEU A 32 6.73 -17.07 -24.16
C LEU A 32 6.57 -16.59 -22.72
N PHE A 33 6.84 -15.30 -22.46
CA PHE A 33 6.60 -14.68 -21.16
C PHE A 33 5.11 -14.76 -20.77
N ILE A 34 4.21 -14.36 -21.67
CA ILE A 34 2.76 -14.43 -21.48
C ILE A 34 2.32 -15.87 -21.20
N GLU A 35 2.79 -16.85 -21.99
CA GLU A 35 2.49 -18.27 -21.78
C GLU A 35 2.91 -18.72 -20.39
N PHE A 36 4.11 -18.35 -19.96
CA PHE A 36 4.65 -18.74 -18.67
C PHE A 36 3.89 -18.11 -17.50
N VAL A 37 3.68 -16.79 -17.50
CA VAL A 37 3.01 -16.08 -16.41
C VAL A 37 1.50 -16.34 -16.40
N SER A 38 0.93 -16.84 -17.49
CA SER A 38 -0.48 -17.28 -17.55
C SER A 38 -0.69 -18.69 -17.01
N ASP A 39 0.36 -19.46 -16.70
CA ASP A 39 0.21 -20.77 -16.06
C ASP A 39 0.14 -20.59 -14.54
N ILE A 40 -0.88 -21.16 -13.90
CA ILE A 40 -1.07 -21.07 -12.45
C ILE A 40 -0.02 -21.86 -11.67
N ASN A 41 0.55 -22.91 -12.28
CA ASN A 41 1.52 -23.81 -11.65
C ASN A 41 2.93 -23.24 -11.64
N ASN A 42 3.21 -22.28 -12.53
CA ASN A 42 4.49 -21.58 -12.52
C ASN A 42 4.55 -20.63 -11.33
N GLU A 43 5.48 -20.90 -10.44
CA GLU A 43 5.81 -20.04 -9.31
C GLU A 43 6.96 -19.11 -9.68
N VAL A 44 6.71 -17.83 -9.47
CA VAL A 44 7.73 -16.78 -9.50
C VAL A 44 7.51 -16.00 -8.23
N ASP A 45 8.59 -15.56 -7.60
CA ASP A 45 8.46 -14.69 -6.45
C ASP A 45 7.72 -13.41 -6.84
N ASN A 46 7.00 -12.86 -5.87
CA ASN A 46 6.11 -11.72 -6.09
C ASN A 46 6.88 -10.49 -6.59
N TYR A 47 8.08 -10.25 -6.07
CA TYR A 47 8.90 -9.08 -6.38
C TYR A 47 9.39 -9.14 -7.82
N THR A 48 10.08 -10.22 -8.21
CA THR A 48 10.58 -10.40 -9.58
C THR A 48 9.45 -10.40 -10.60
N SER A 49 8.30 -11.02 -10.29
CA SER A 49 7.12 -10.95 -11.16
C SER A 49 6.69 -9.51 -11.41
N TYR A 50 6.56 -8.73 -10.33
CA TYR A 50 6.07 -7.37 -10.39
C TYR A 50 7.03 -6.46 -11.13
N GLU A 51 8.32 -6.48 -10.79
CA GLU A 51 9.34 -5.67 -11.46
C GLU A 51 9.45 -6.03 -12.95
N THR A 52 9.46 -7.33 -13.29
CA THR A 52 9.52 -7.78 -14.69
C THR A 52 8.32 -7.31 -15.50
N ILE A 53 7.11 -7.38 -14.93
CA ILE A 53 5.88 -6.90 -15.60
C ILE A 53 5.91 -5.38 -15.75
N LYS A 54 6.25 -4.64 -14.69
CA LYS A 54 6.29 -3.17 -14.70
C LYS A 54 7.32 -2.62 -15.67
N ALA A 55 8.38 -3.37 -15.93
CA ALA A 55 9.40 -2.97 -16.88
C ALA A 55 8.86 -2.85 -18.33
N PHE A 56 7.72 -3.48 -18.66
CA PHE A 56 7.02 -3.27 -19.94
C PHE A 56 6.22 -1.94 -20.02
N ALA A 57 6.24 -1.08 -19.00
CA ALA A 57 5.49 0.18 -19.01
C ALA A 57 5.75 1.07 -20.25
N ASN A 58 6.97 1.00 -20.79
CA ASN A 58 7.40 1.76 -21.97
C ASN A 58 7.61 0.88 -23.22
N ALA A 59 6.99 -0.30 -23.26
CA ALA A 59 7.05 -1.17 -24.42
C ALA A 59 6.47 -0.51 -25.68
N ASP A 60 6.90 -0.98 -26.86
CA ASP A 60 6.33 -0.53 -28.12
C ASP A 60 4.89 -1.04 -28.34
N GLN A 61 4.22 -0.47 -29.33
CA GLN A 61 2.82 -0.79 -29.63
C GLN A 61 2.58 -2.27 -29.93
N LYS A 62 3.52 -2.95 -30.60
CA LYS A 62 3.37 -4.36 -30.98
C LYS A 62 3.38 -5.26 -29.74
N ILE A 63 4.20 -4.92 -28.75
CA ILE A 63 4.27 -5.63 -27.47
C ILE A 63 3.01 -5.36 -26.66
N ILE A 64 2.57 -4.10 -26.58
CA ILE A 64 1.34 -3.70 -25.88
C ILE A 64 0.12 -4.46 -26.44
N GLU A 65 -0.01 -4.55 -27.76
CA GLU A 65 -1.09 -5.29 -28.42
C GLU A 65 -1.11 -6.76 -28.02
N ARG A 66 0.05 -7.41 -27.90
CA ARG A 66 0.16 -8.82 -27.48
C ARG A 66 -0.34 -9.05 -26.06
N PHE A 67 0.05 -8.17 -25.12
CA PHE A 67 -0.46 -8.23 -23.75
C PHE A 67 -1.97 -7.98 -23.70
N THR A 68 -2.44 -6.99 -24.46
CA THR A 68 -3.86 -6.60 -24.51
C THR A 68 -4.73 -7.75 -25.03
N ILE A 69 -4.33 -8.43 -26.10
CA ILE A 69 -5.07 -9.58 -26.67
C ILE A 69 -5.10 -10.78 -25.71
N ASN A 70 -4.10 -10.92 -24.83
CA ASN A 70 -4.02 -12.00 -23.85
C ASN A 70 -4.50 -11.59 -22.44
N ALA A 71 -5.10 -10.41 -22.28
CA ALA A 71 -5.44 -9.87 -20.97
C ALA A 71 -6.31 -10.80 -20.11
N ASP A 72 -7.32 -11.45 -20.69
CA ASP A 72 -8.20 -12.38 -19.96
C ASP A 72 -7.40 -13.50 -19.28
N LYS A 73 -6.39 -14.04 -19.96
CA LYS A 73 -5.52 -15.10 -19.42
C LYS A 73 -4.59 -14.59 -18.31
N LEU A 74 -4.18 -13.33 -18.39
CA LEU A 74 -3.29 -12.68 -17.43
C LEU A 74 -4.04 -12.23 -16.17
N LEU A 75 -5.31 -11.88 -16.32
CA LEU A 75 -6.16 -11.32 -15.27
C LEU A 75 -7.05 -12.36 -14.55
N GLN A 76 -7.14 -13.59 -15.04
CA GLN A 76 -8.01 -14.63 -14.45
C GLN A 76 -7.60 -15.11 -13.04
N TYR A 77 -6.38 -14.78 -12.57
CA TYR A 77 -5.85 -15.33 -11.32
C TYR A 77 -5.91 -14.34 -10.14
N ASN A 78 -6.17 -14.87 -8.95
CA ASN A 78 -6.06 -14.10 -7.70
C ASN A 78 -4.65 -14.24 -7.10
N LYS A 79 -3.62 -13.79 -7.83
CA LYS A 79 -2.19 -13.83 -7.44
C LYS A 79 -1.57 -12.43 -7.57
N PHE A 80 -0.45 -12.18 -6.86
CA PHE A 80 0.22 -10.88 -6.86
C PHE A 80 0.61 -10.39 -8.27
N ARG A 81 1.08 -11.28 -9.14
CA ARG A 81 1.39 -10.95 -10.54
C ARG A 81 0.21 -10.32 -11.30
N THR A 82 -1.02 -10.64 -10.93
CA THR A 82 -2.21 -10.05 -11.54
C THR A 82 -2.37 -8.59 -11.14
N VAL A 83 -1.94 -8.19 -9.94
CA VAL A 83 -1.87 -6.78 -9.53
C VAL A 83 -0.94 -6.00 -10.47
N ALA A 84 0.24 -6.56 -10.76
CA ALA A 84 1.19 -5.93 -11.68
C ALA A 84 0.59 -5.71 -13.09
N PHE A 85 -0.19 -6.67 -13.61
CA PHE A 85 -0.89 -6.52 -14.89
C PHE A 85 -2.02 -5.48 -14.82
N VAL A 86 -2.81 -5.46 -13.74
CA VAL A 86 -3.85 -4.44 -13.51
C VAL A 86 -3.25 -3.04 -13.57
N GLU A 87 -2.13 -2.83 -12.87
CA GLU A 87 -1.44 -1.53 -12.87
C GLU A 87 -0.81 -1.20 -14.22
N LEU A 88 -0.19 -2.18 -14.89
CA LEU A 88 0.40 -2.00 -16.22
C LEU A 88 -0.65 -1.56 -17.25
N PHE A 89 -1.79 -2.26 -17.31
CA PHE A 89 -2.88 -1.91 -18.22
C PHE A 89 -3.49 -0.54 -17.90
N SER A 90 -3.65 -0.22 -16.61
CA SER A 90 -4.15 1.09 -16.18
C SER A 90 -3.19 2.21 -16.54
N GLN A 91 -1.88 2.00 -16.39
CA GLN A 91 -0.86 2.94 -16.82
C GLN A 91 -0.90 3.15 -18.34
N TRP A 92 -0.97 2.09 -19.14
CA TRP A 92 -1.08 2.24 -20.60
C TRP A 92 -2.37 2.95 -21.03
N ALA A 93 -3.49 2.71 -20.34
CA ALA A 93 -4.73 3.43 -20.59
C ALA A 93 -4.62 4.92 -20.24
N ALA A 94 -4.05 5.25 -19.09
CA ALA A 94 -3.80 6.63 -18.65
C ALA A 94 -2.85 7.37 -19.61
N ASP A 95 -1.79 6.69 -20.07
CA ASP A 95 -0.83 7.19 -21.06
C ASP A 95 -1.40 7.25 -22.50
N LYS A 96 -2.64 6.79 -22.71
CA LYS A 96 -3.29 6.67 -24.04
C LYS A 96 -2.54 5.78 -25.03
N LYS A 97 -1.76 4.81 -24.55
CA LYS A 97 -1.08 3.78 -25.37
C LYS A 97 -2.05 2.69 -25.85
N ILE A 98 -3.17 2.53 -25.14
CA ILE A 98 -4.29 1.68 -25.53
C ILE A 98 -5.58 2.51 -25.53
N SER A 99 -6.51 2.20 -26.44
CA SER A 99 -7.80 2.87 -26.55
C SER A 99 -8.84 2.38 -25.55
N TYR A 100 -8.60 1.21 -24.95
CA TYR A 100 -9.49 0.55 -23.99
C TYR A 100 -8.66 -0.18 -22.93
N ASN A 101 -9.03 -0.07 -21.66
CA ASN A 101 -8.41 -0.86 -20.59
C ASN A 101 -9.05 -2.27 -20.53
N PRO A 102 -8.29 -3.36 -20.79
CA PRO A 102 -8.80 -4.74 -20.76
C PRO A 102 -9.43 -5.16 -19.42
N LEU A 103 -9.12 -4.43 -18.36
CA LEU A 103 -9.72 -4.61 -17.05
C LEU A 103 -11.25 -4.44 -17.06
N GLY A 104 -11.81 -3.66 -18.00
CA GLY A 104 -13.26 -3.49 -18.14
C GLY A 104 -14.01 -4.80 -18.41
N ASN A 105 -13.38 -5.79 -19.06
CA ASN A 105 -13.94 -7.13 -19.27
C ASN A 105 -13.65 -8.08 -18.09
N ASN A 106 -12.79 -7.66 -17.16
CA ASN A 106 -12.23 -8.51 -16.11
C ASN A 106 -12.48 -7.95 -14.70
N LEU A 107 -13.47 -7.05 -14.54
CA LEU A 107 -13.77 -6.38 -13.27
C LEU A 107 -14.08 -7.33 -12.10
N GLN A 108 -14.52 -8.56 -12.40
CA GLN A 108 -14.70 -9.64 -11.42
C GLN A 108 -13.43 -9.93 -10.58
N VAL A 109 -12.23 -9.67 -11.12
CA VAL A 109 -10.98 -9.85 -10.35
C VAL A 109 -10.89 -8.83 -9.22
N ILE A 110 -11.25 -7.57 -9.49
CA ILE A 110 -11.26 -6.49 -8.51
C ILE A 110 -12.38 -6.71 -7.50
N GLU A 111 -13.57 -7.09 -7.97
CA GLU A 111 -14.69 -7.40 -7.07
C GLU A 111 -14.30 -8.48 -6.05
N LYS A 112 -13.58 -9.52 -6.51
CA LYS A 112 -13.05 -10.56 -5.62
C LYS A 112 -12.07 -10.01 -4.61
N TRP A 113 -11.18 -9.08 -4.99
CA TRP A 113 -10.24 -8.46 -4.08
C TRP A 113 -10.92 -7.57 -3.04
N ILE A 114 -11.89 -6.75 -3.45
CA ILE A 114 -12.67 -5.91 -2.54
C ILE A 114 -13.44 -6.75 -1.51
N LYS A 115 -13.90 -7.94 -1.89
CA LYS A 115 -14.64 -8.86 -1.01
C LYS A 115 -13.74 -9.80 -0.19
N ASP A 116 -12.43 -9.85 -0.47
CA ASP A 116 -11.52 -10.76 0.22
C ASP A 116 -11.18 -10.22 1.61
N ALA A 117 -11.54 -10.97 2.66
CA ALA A 117 -11.23 -10.60 4.04
C ALA A 117 -9.74 -10.82 4.42
N ASN A 118 -8.94 -11.40 3.52
CA ASN A 118 -7.53 -11.65 3.78
C ASN A 118 -6.69 -10.36 3.74
N TYR A 119 -6.21 -9.95 4.90
CA TYR A 119 -5.33 -8.78 5.08
C TYR A 119 -4.08 -8.79 4.20
N GLN A 120 -3.52 -9.95 3.88
CA GLN A 120 -2.33 -10.05 3.03
C GLN A 120 -2.60 -9.64 1.58
N LYS A 121 -3.87 -9.49 1.20
CA LYS A 121 -4.31 -9.06 -0.13
C LYS A 121 -4.98 -7.69 -0.11
N LEU A 122 -4.88 -6.96 1.01
CA LEU A 122 -5.39 -5.59 1.10
C LEU A 122 -4.84 -4.70 -0.01
N SER A 123 -3.54 -4.82 -0.30
CA SER A 123 -2.89 -4.08 -1.40
C SER A 123 -3.49 -4.39 -2.77
N TYR A 124 -4.07 -5.58 -2.98
CA TYR A 124 -4.66 -5.96 -4.26
C TYR A 124 -5.96 -5.18 -4.47
N ALA A 125 -6.76 -5.07 -3.42
CA ALA A 125 -8.00 -4.30 -3.44
C ALA A 125 -7.71 -2.80 -3.63
N VAL A 126 -6.67 -2.26 -2.97
CA VAL A 126 -6.22 -0.87 -3.16
C VAL A 126 -5.79 -0.63 -4.62
N SER A 127 -4.84 -1.41 -5.16
CA SER A 127 -4.44 -1.28 -6.57
C SER A 127 -5.62 -1.50 -7.54
N GLY A 128 -6.53 -2.40 -7.21
CA GLY A 128 -7.76 -2.63 -7.95
C GLY A 128 -8.65 -1.39 -7.99
N CYS A 129 -8.89 -0.73 -6.85
CA CYS A 129 -9.67 0.51 -6.78
C CYS A 129 -9.00 1.62 -7.60
N ALA A 130 -7.69 1.81 -7.45
CA ALA A 130 -6.90 2.79 -8.22
C ALA A 130 -7.10 2.60 -9.74
N ALA A 131 -7.11 1.35 -10.20
CA ALA A 131 -7.26 1.00 -11.61
C ALA A 131 -8.65 1.34 -12.19
N LEU A 132 -9.71 1.34 -11.36
CA LEU A 132 -11.09 1.58 -11.82
C LEU A 132 -11.27 2.95 -12.48
N VAL A 133 -10.47 3.96 -12.11
CA VAL A 133 -10.51 5.30 -12.73
C VAL A 133 -10.29 5.25 -14.24
N THR A 134 -9.46 4.32 -14.71
CA THR A 134 -9.09 4.19 -16.14
C THR A 134 -10.06 3.32 -16.93
N VAL A 135 -10.93 2.56 -16.24
CA VAL A 135 -12.01 1.80 -16.87
C VAL A 135 -13.23 2.69 -17.07
N ASN A 136 -13.63 3.45 -16.04
CA ASN A 136 -14.72 4.43 -16.06
C ASN A 136 -16.03 3.93 -16.74
N SER A 137 -16.44 2.71 -16.39
CA SER A 137 -17.73 2.12 -16.76
C SER A 137 -18.73 2.18 -15.59
N GLU A 138 -20.04 2.00 -15.88
CA GLU A 138 -21.07 1.89 -14.83
C GLU A 138 -20.74 0.83 -13.78
N GLU A 139 -20.22 -0.31 -14.21
CA GLU A 139 -19.81 -1.39 -13.31
C GLU A 139 -18.60 -1.00 -12.46
N SER A 140 -17.62 -0.27 -13.01
CA SER A 140 -16.50 0.25 -12.23
C SER A 140 -16.94 1.23 -11.14
N ILE A 141 -17.94 2.08 -11.44
CA ILE A 141 -18.55 3.00 -10.48
C ILE A 141 -19.27 2.22 -9.38
N ARG A 142 -20.05 1.19 -9.74
CA ARG A 142 -20.71 0.29 -8.77
C ARG A 142 -19.70 -0.36 -7.83
N LEU A 143 -18.54 -0.81 -8.35
CA LEU A 143 -17.49 -1.40 -7.52
C LEU A 143 -16.86 -0.38 -6.56
N LEU A 144 -16.65 0.86 -7.00
CA LEU A 144 -16.20 1.94 -6.11
C LEU A 144 -17.23 2.23 -5.01
N GLU A 145 -18.53 2.23 -5.31
CA GLU A 145 -19.56 2.38 -4.29
C GLU A 145 -19.48 1.28 -3.22
N ILE A 146 -19.26 0.03 -3.62
CA ILE A 146 -19.06 -1.10 -2.69
C ILE A 146 -17.77 -0.89 -1.86
N ALA A 147 -16.66 -0.54 -2.52
CA ALA A 147 -15.38 -0.32 -1.85
C ALA A 147 -15.42 0.86 -0.85
N SER A 148 -16.25 1.87 -1.11
CA SER A 148 -16.42 3.03 -0.22
C SER A 148 -16.97 2.68 1.16
N GLN A 149 -17.62 1.52 1.28
CA GLN A 149 -18.19 0.97 2.50
C GLN A 149 -17.32 -0.15 3.10
N HIS A 150 -16.13 -0.39 2.56
CA HIS A 150 -15.23 -1.44 3.03
C HIS A 150 -14.79 -1.18 4.48
N SER A 151 -14.55 -2.22 5.28
CA SER A 151 -14.15 -2.07 6.69
C SER A 151 -12.74 -1.48 6.87
N LYS A 152 -11.91 -1.53 5.83
CA LYS A 152 -10.52 -1.04 5.81
C LYS A 152 -10.43 0.38 5.29
N LEU A 153 -9.75 1.23 6.06
CA LEU A 153 -9.62 2.66 5.80
C LEU A 153 -8.81 2.93 4.53
N GLU A 154 -7.81 2.10 4.22
CA GLU A 154 -6.98 2.22 3.03
C GLU A 154 -7.79 2.06 1.75
N ILE A 155 -8.70 1.07 1.71
CA ILE A 155 -9.62 0.88 0.58
C ILE A 155 -10.59 2.06 0.49
N GLN A 156 -11.14 2.52 1.61
CA GLN A 156 -12.04 3.68 1.62
C GLN A 156 -11.34 4.95 1.11
N LEU A 157 -10.08 5.17 1.50
CA LEU A 157 -9.27 6.31 1.08
C LEU A 157 -8.99 6.28 -0.42
N GLU A 158 -8.47 5.16 -0.93
CA GLU A 158 -8.20 4.98 -2.36
C GLU A 158 -9.47 5.18 -3.19
N THR A 159 -10.57 4.59 -2.72
CA THR A 159 -11.88 4.75 -3.36
C THR A 159 -12.33 6.20 -3.39
N ALA A 160 -12.21 6.93 -2.29
CA ALA A 160 -12.61 8.34 -2.23
C ALA A 160 -11.77 9.18 -3.21
N PHE A 161 -10.46 8.95 -3.27
CA PHE A 161 -9.57 9.61 -4.23
C PHE A 161 -10.00 9.37 -5.68
N VAL A 162 -10.24 8.10 -6.05
CA VAL A 162 -10.68 7.73 -7.39
C VAL A 162 -12.05 8.32 -7.72
N GLN A 163 -13.00 8.27 -6.80
CA GLN A 163 -14.33 8.86 -6.99
C GLN A 163 -14.25 10.37 -7.22
N ILE A 164 -13.34 11.09 -6.54
CA ILE A 164 -13.11 12.52 -6.77
C ILE A 164 -12.55 12.75 -8.18
N LEU A 165 -11.60 11.93 -8.64
CA LEU A 165 -11.06 12.01 -10.01
C LEU A 165 -12.15 11.78 -11.09
N LEU A 166 -13.14 10.94 -10.77
CA LEU A 166 -14.32 10.71 -11.62
C LEU A 166 -15.40 11.79 -11.49
N GLY A 167 -15.17 12.86 -10.72
CA GLY A 167 -16.10 13.98 -10.55
C GLY A 167 -17.25 13.71 -9.57
N GLN A 168 -17.15 12.69 -8.72
CA GLN A 168 -18.17 12.40 -7.71
C GLN A 168 -17.97 13.30 -6.49
N GLU A 169 -18.59 14.49 -6.50
CA GLU A 169 -18.39 15.51 -5.46
C GLU A 169 -18.64 15.03 -4.02
N LYS A 170 -19.58 14.09 -3.80
CA LYS A 170 -19.85 13.50 -2.48
C LYS A 170 -18.63 12.79 -1.87
N ALA A 171 -17.68 12.34 -2.69
CA ALA A 171 -16.47 11.70 -2.20
C ALA A 171 -15.52 12.68 -1.50
N LYS A 172 -15.64 14.00 -1.74
CA LYS A 172 -14.89 15.02 -0.98
C LYS A 172 -15.29 15.06 0.48
N ASP A 173 -16.59 14.92 0.77
CA ASP A 173 -17.09 14.82 2.15
C ASP A 173 -16.56 13.55 2.82
N LYS A 174 -16.51 12.43 2.09
CA LYS A 174 -15.91 11.18 2.59
C LYS A 174 -14.42 11.36 2.91
N LEU A 175 -13.66 12.00 2.02
CA LEU A 175 -12.25 12.29 2.23
C LEU A 175 -12.05 13.18 3.47
N ARG A 176 -12.89 14.19 3.67
CA ARG A 176 -12.88 15.03 4.88
C ARG A 176 -13.15 14.23 6.15
N VAL A 177 -14.09 13.28 6.12
CA VAL A 177 -14.36 12.39 7.27
C VAL A 177 -13.16 11.48 7.55
N LEU A 178 -12.51 10.93 6.52
CA LEU A 178 -11.30 10.13 6.68
C LEU A 178 -10.15 10.93 7.29
N ALA A 179 -10.03 12.22 6.96
CA ALA A 179 -9.02 13.11 7.52
C ALA A 179 -9.16 13.29 9.04
N GLN A 180 -10.37 13.09 9.59
CA GLN A 180 -10.63 13.15 11.04
C GLN A 180 -10.28 11.85 11.77
N ASN A 181 -9.93 10.77 11.05
CA ASN A 181 -9.48 9.53 11.66
C ASN A 181 -7.94 9.55 11.75
N PRO A 182 -7.35 9.54 12.96
CA PRO A 182 -5.91 9.69 13.10
C PRO A 182 -5.15 8.55 12.41
N ILE A 183 -5.70 7.35 12.24
CA ILE A 183 -5.04 6.20 11.61
C ILE A 183 -4.68 6.49 10.15
N ILE A 184 -5.53 7.24 9.44
CA ILE A 184 -5.42 7.45 7.99
C ILE A 184 -5.31 8.94 7.62
N SER A 185 -5.19 9.83 8.61
CA SER A 185 -5.23 11.29 8.38
C SER A 185 -4.05 11.78 7.53
N ILE A 186 -2.81 11.34 7.81
CA ILE A 186 -1.62 11.72 7.05
C ILE A 186 -1.77 11.38 5.56
N PRO A 187 -2.03 10.13 5.15
CA PRO A 187 -2.21 9.82 3.74
C PRO A 187 -3.43 10.54 3.14
N THR A 188 -4.49 10.78 3.92
CA THR A 188 -5.63 11.59 3.47
C THR A 188 -5.22 13.03 3.12
N PHE A 189 -4.39 13.67 3.95
CA PHE A 189 -3.86 15.01 3.65
C PHE A 189 -2.94 15.01 2.43
N LEU A 190 -2.12 13.96 2.27
CA LEU A 190 -1.27 13.81 1.08
C LEU A 190 -2.11 13.66 -0.19
N TYR A 191 -3.18 12.87 -0.15
CA TYR A 191 -4.10 12.70 -1.28
C TYR A 191 -4.85 13.98 -1.63
N SER A 192 -5.32 14.72 -0.63
CA SER A 192 -5.93 16.04 -0.85
C SER A 192 -4.94 17.03 -1.47
N GLN A 193 -3.67 16.99 -1.08
CA GLN A 193 -2.63 17.81 -1.69
C GLN A 193 -2.33 17.37 -3.12
N GLU A 194 -2.23 16.06 -3.39
CA GLU A 194 -2.04 15.54 -4.74
C GLU A 194 -3.18 15.96 -5.67
N LEU A 195 -4.45 15.81 -5.24
CA LEU A 195 -5.63 16.24 -6.00
C LEU A 195 -5.54 17.71 -6.41
N LYS A 196 -5.11 18.57 -5.48
CA LYS A 196 -4.94 20.00 -5.74
C LYS A 196 -3.75 20.29 -6.67
N GLN A 197 -2.58 19.71 -6.40
CA GLN A 197 -1.33 20.03 -7.11
C GLN A 197 -1.29 19.44 -8.52
N LYS A 198 -1.74 18.19 -8.69
CA LYS A 198 -1.62 17.44 -9.95
C LYS A 198 -2.85 17.58 -10.83
N TYR A 199 -4.04 17.71 -10.23
CA TYR A 199 -5.31 17.71 -10.97
C TYR A 199 -6.10 19.01 -10.83
N GLY A 200 -5.66 19.96 -9.99
CA GLY A 200 -6.36 21.23 -9.77
C GLY A 200 -7.69 21.09 -9.04
N ILE A 201 -7.93 19.96 -8.36
CA ILE A 201 -9.20 19.69 -7.65
C ILE A 201 -9.05 20.08 -6.18
N ASP A 202 -9.78 21.11 -5.76
CA ASP A 202 -9.86 21.48 -4.35
C ASP A 202 -10.89 20.60 -3.62
N CYS A 203 -10.46 19.99 -2.52
CA CYS A 203 -11.31 19.19 -1.63
C CYS A 203 -12.06 20.03 -0.59
N GLY A 204 -11.74 21.33 -0.50
CA GLY A 204 -12.45 22.30 0.35
C GLY A 204 -12.18 22.12 1.84
N PHE A 205 -11.05 21.54 2.23
CA PHE A 205 -10.58 21.52 3.62
C PHE A 205 -9.06 21.57 3.67
N THR A 206 -8.53 22.14 4.75
CA THR A 206 -7.11 22.17 5.10
C THR A 206 -6.80 21.24 6.26
N LYS A 207 -5.51 21.04 6.56
CA LYS A 207 -5.10 20.29 7.77
C LYS A 207 -5.57 21.04 9.02
N GLU A 208 -5.43 22.35 9.01
CA GLU A 208 -5.79 23.25 10.10
C GLU A 208 -7.31 23.18 10.39
N ASP A 209 -8.15 23.21 9.34
CA ASP A 209 -9.62 23.08 9.47
C ASP A 209 -10.06 21.79 10.19
N ILE A 210 -9.27 20.72 10.05
CA ILE A 210 -9.51 19.44 10.70
C ILE A 210 -9.00 19.49 12.14
N LEU A 211 -7.76 19.93 12.37
CA LEU A 211 -7.14 19.95 13.69
C LEU A 211 -7.88 20.86 14.68
N GLU A 212 -8.43 21.99 14.22
CA GLU A 212 -9.25 22.89 15.05
C GLU A 212 -10.49 22.21 15.67
N LYS A 213 -10.94 21.09 15.09
CA LYS A 213 -12.13 20.34 15.56
C LYS A 213 -11.77 19.12 16.41
N ILE A 214 -10.48 18.88 16.65
CA ILE A 214 -10.00 17.74 17.43
C ILE A 214 -9.75 18.19 18.87
N ASP A 215 -10.50 17.61 19.82
CA ASP A 215 -10.41 17.97 21.25
C ASP A 215 -9.00 17.76 21.85
N ASN A 216 -8.24 16.79 21.34
CA ASN A 216 -6.89 16.47 21.80
C ASN A 216 -5.94 16.30 20.61
N GLU A 217 -5.56 17.45 20.04
CA GLU A 217 -4.70 17.55 18.87
C GLU A 217 -3.39 16.76 19.03
N GLU A 218 -2.77 16.82 20.21
CA GLU A 218 -1.50 16.14 20.46
C GLU A 218 -1.60 14.62 20.34
N ASP A 219 -2.68 14.02 20.87
CA ASP A 219 -2.89 12.57 20.74
C ASP A 219 -3.19 12.18 19.31
N PHE A 220 -3.99 12.99 18.64
CA PHE A 220 -4.29 12.79 17.23
C PHE A 220 -2.99 12.76 16.41
N LEU A 221 -2.13 13.78 16.54
CA LEU A 221 -0.86 13.86 15.83
C LEU A 221 0.08 12.69 16.17
N ALA A 222 0.17 12.31 17.46
CA ALA A 222 1.00 11.19 17.88
C ALA A 222 0.52 9.84 17.28
N ILE A 223 -0.79 9.58 17.34
CA ILE A 223 -1.40 8.39 16.74
C ILE A 223 -1.20 8.39 15.23
N SER A 224 -1.44 9.53 14.57
CA SER A 224 -1.29 9.65 13.12
C SER A 224 0.12 9.36 12.66
N GLN A 225 1.11 9.91 13.34
CA GLN A 225 2.50 9.69 12.99
C GLN A 225 2.92 8.23 13.18
N MET A 226 2.49 7.59 14.27
CA MET A 226 2.77 6.17 14.51
C MET A 226 2.04 5.25 13.53
N ALA A 227 0.76 5.51 13.23
CA ALA A 227 0.01 4.74 12.25
C ALA A 227 0.64 4.84 10.85
N TRP A 228 1.07 6.04 10.46
CA TRP A 228 1.77 6.26 9.20
C TRP A 228 3.10 5.53 9.12
N TRP A 229 3.89 5.54 10.20
CA TRP A 229 5.13 4.76 10.27
C TRP A 229 4.88 3.27 10.18
N CYS A 230 3.89 2.75 10.92
CA CYS A 230 3.48 1.34 10.83
C CYS A 230 3.11 0.93 9.39
N ALA A 231 2.42 1.80 8.66
CA ALA A 231 2.03 1.57 7.27
C ALA A 231 3.18 1.58 6.27
N HIS A 232 4.37 2.02 6.68
CA HIS A 232 5.54 2.04 5.79
C HIS A 232 5.93 0.61 5.36
N PRO A 233 6.26 0.36 4.08
CA PRO A 233 6.56 -1.00 3.58
C PRO A 233 7.75 -1.70 4.25
N GLN A 234 8.71 -0.93 4.78
CA GLN A 234 9.85 -1.47 5.52
C GLN A 234 9.52 -1.85 6.98
N GLU A 235 8.32 -1.49 7.45
CA GLU A 235 7.84 -1.77 8.81
C GLU A 235 6.78 -2.90 8.78
N TYR A 236 5.50 -2.56 8.89
CA TYR A 236 4.40 -3.52 8.78
C TYR A 236 3.68 -3.44 7.43
N GLY A 237 3.85 -2.35 6.66
CA GLY A 237 3.24 -2.17 5.34
C GLY A 237 1.72 -1.95 5.34
N ILE A 238 1.09 -1.89 6.53
CA ILE A 238 -0.35 -1.62 6.73
C ILE A 238 -0.57 -0.84 8.02
N THR A 239 -1.68 -0.12 8.14
CA THR A 239 -2.04 0.55 9.40
C THR A 239 -2.51 -0.47 10.46
N PRO A 240 -2.34 -0.19 11.76
CA PRO A 240 -2.85 -1.06 12.82
C PRO A 240 -4.38 -1.02 12.92
N ASP A 241 -5.00 -2.14 13.30
CA ASP A 241 -6.46 -2.24 13.50
C ASP A 241 -6.92 -1.46 14.74
N SER A 242 -6.04 -1.31 15.73
CA SER A 242 -6.28 -0.43 16.87
C SER A 242 -4.99 0.28 17.30
N ILE A 243 -5.11 1.54 17.70
CA ILE A 243 -4.00 2.36 18.15
C ILE A 243 -4.51 3.41 19.14
N LYS A 244 -3.76 3.64 20.21
CA LYS A 244 -4.09 4.66 21.22
C LYS A 244 -2.83 5.15 21.93
N VAL A 245 -2.85 6.39 22.40
CA VAL A 245 -1.85 6.87 23.36
C VAL A 245 -2.07 6.16 24.69
N TRP A 246 -1.02 5.49 25.17
CA TRP A 246 -1.02 4.77 26.43
C TRP A 246 -0.52 5.64 27.58
N ALA A 247 0.53 6.45 27.34
CA ALA A 247 1.07 7.38 28.32
C ALA A 247 1.73 8.58 27.64
N LYS A 248 1.84 9.68 28.38
CA LYS A 248 2.58 10.89 28.00
C LYS A 248 3.50 11.24 29.17
N GLU A 249 4.79 11.31 28.92
CA GLU A 249 5.75 11.72 29.94
C GLU A 249 6.73 12.74 29.39
N VAL A 250 7.31 13.53 30.29
CA VAL A 250 8.46 14.37 29.98
C VAL A 250 9.69 13.66 30.54
N ILE A 251 10.58 13.19 29.67
CA ILE A 251 11.83 12.53 30.06
C ILE A 251 13.01 13.46 29.82
N TYR A 252 14.08 13.26 30.59
CA TYR A 252 15.38 13.86 30.28
C TYR A 252 16.05 13.06 29.17
N TRP A 253 16.50 13.76 28.12
CA TRP A 253 17.20 13.18 26.98
C TRP A 253 18.69 13.05 27.29
N PRO A 254 19.21 11.83 27.48
CA PRO A 254 20.58 11.64 27.98
C PRO A 254 21.68 12.32 27.16
N PRO A 255 21.61 12.41 25.81
CA PRO A 255 22.68 13.03 25.03
C PRO A 255 22.90 14.53 25.25
N ASN A 256 21.89 15.29 25.68
CA ASN A 256 21.98 16.75 25.78
C ASN A 256 21.24 17.37 26.99
N ASP A 257 20.76 16.54 27.92
CA ASP A 257 19.98 16.96 29.11
C ASP A 257 18.69 17.75 28.79
N GLU A 258 18.18 17.68 27.56
CA GLU A 258 16.93 18.34 27.18
C GLU A 258 15.71 17.59 27.72
N LYS A 259 14.68 18.34 28.13
CA LYS A 259 13.38 17.75 28.51
C LYS A 259 12.54 17.52 27.27
N LEU A 260 12.25 16.27 26.98
CA LEU A 260 11.48 15.88 25.81
C LEU A 260 10.15 15.26 26.21
N LYS A 261 9.10 15.66 25.50
CA LYS A 261 7.80 15.02 25.59
C LYS A 261 7.80 13.73 24.78
N VAL A 262 7.45 12.63 25.42
CA VAL A 262 7.44 11.29 24.82
C VAL A 262 6.08 10.66 24.98
N PHE A 263 5.55 10.17 23.86
CA PHE A 263 4.29 9.45 23.81
C PHE A 263 4.58 7.95 23.75
N LEU A 264 3.99 7.19 24.68
CA LEU A 264 3.84 5.74 24.53
C LEU A 264 2.55 5.45 23.80
N ILE A 265 2.63 4.61 22.77
CA ILE A 265 1.51 4.31 21.91
C ILE A 265 1.32 2.80 21.89
N LYS A 266 0.13 2.33 22.29
CA LYS A 266 -0.26 0.92 22.17
C LYS A 266 -0.99 0.71 20.86
N TYR A 267 -0.62 -0.33 20.12
CA TYR A 267 -1.30 -0.70 18.88
C TYR A 267 -1.34 -2.21 18.68
N ARG A 268 -2.27 -2.68 17.85
CA ARG A 268 -2.52 -4.10 17.59
C ARG A 268 -2.94 -4.32 16.15
N TYR A 269 -2.61 -5.49 15.62
CA TYR A 269 -3.14 -6.00 14.36
C TYR A 269 -3.93 -7.28 14.64
N ASP A 270 -5.09 -7.42 14.01
CA ASP A 270 -5.95 -8.58 14.14
C ASP A 270 -5.80 -9.46 12.90
N ASN A 271 -5.40 -10.73 13.09
CA ASN A 271 -5.20 -11.72 12.03
C ASN A 271 -4.14 -11.36 10.98
N TYR A 272 -3.25 -10.41 11.28
CA TYR A 272 -2.10 -10.09 10.43
C TYR A 272 -0.94 -11.06 10.68
N LYS A 273 -0.19 -11.40 9.62
CA LYS A 273 1.01 -12.23 9.70
C LYS A 273 2.22 -11.44 9.25
N TRP A 274 3.10 -11.12 10.18
CA TRP A 274 4.36 -10.43 9.93
C TRP A 274 5.53 -11.41 10.08
N GLN A 275 6.38 -11.53 9.06
CA GLN A 275 7.51 -12.46 9.05
C GLN A 275 7.13 -13.90 9.47
N GLY A 276 5.96 -14.37 9.03
CA GLY A 276 5.45 -15.71 9.34
C GLY A 276 4.83 -15.87 10.73
N ARG A 277 4.80 -14.82 11.57
CA ARG A 277 4.20 -14.84 12.91
C ARG A 277 2.88 -14.09 12.91
N ILE A 278 1.86 -14.67 13.55
CA ILE A 278 0.56 -14.00 13.74
C ILE A 278 0.76 -12.89 14.78
N SER A 279 0.41 -11.65 14.43
CA SER A 279 0.61 -10.48 15.29
C SER A 279 -0.65 -10.09 16.06
N ASN A 280 -1.35 -11.07 16.64
CA ASN A 280 -2.49 -10.80 17.54
C ASN A 280 -2.05 -10.28 18.93
N ILE A 281 -0.83 -9.74 19.02
CA ILE A 281 -0.19 -9.31 20.26
C ILE A 281 -0.23 -7.78 20.26
N GLU A 282 -0.49 -7.19 21.42
CA GLU A 282 -0.36 -5.74 21.59
C GLU A 282 1.12 -5.35 21.52
N HIS A 283 1.41 -4.34 20.70
CA HIS A 283 2.72 -3.74 20.55
C HIS A 283 2.76 -2.38 21.25
N VAL A 284 3.95 -1.96 21.65
CA VAL A 284 4.20 -0.63 22.21
C VAL A 284 5.22 0.09 21.34
N GLY A 285 4.87 1.30 20.93
CA GLY A 285 5.76 2.21 20.23
C GLY A 285 5.99 3.52 20.99
N TYR A 286 7.02 4.24 20.58
CA TYR A 286 7.45 5.52 21.15
C TYR A 286 7.40 6.56 20.04
N PHE A 287 6.88 7.74 20.38
CA PHE A 287 6.92 8.90 19.51
C PHE A 287 7.46 10.11 20.26
N ILE A 288 8.44 10.79 19.63
CA ILE A 288 9.04 12.02 20.14
C ILE A 288 8.86 13.11 19.07
N PRO A 289 7.94 14.07 19.26
CA PRO A 289 7.59 15.04 18.24
C PRO A 289 8.77 15.88 17.73
N CYS A 290 9.65 16.34 18.63
CA CYS A 290 10.74 17.28 18.29
C CYS A 290 11.82 16.70 17.37
N TYR A 291 11.92 15.37 17.26
CA TYR A 291 12.88 14.70 16.40
C TYR A 291 12.22 13.85 15.31
N GLU A 292 10.88 13.81 15.27
CA GLU A 292 10.11 12.92 14.40
C GLU A 292 10.56 11.44 14.47
N LYS A 293 11.15 11.04 15.60
CA LYS A 293 11.69 9.70 15.78
C LYS A 293 10.59 8.77 16.27
N LEU A 294 10.49 7.62 15.61
CA LEU A 294 9.50 6.57 15.88
C LEU A 294 10.22 5.24 16.10
N PHE A 295 9.77 4.51 17.11
CA PHE A 295 10.29 3.17 17.39
C PHE A 295 9.17 2.24 17.81
N SER A 296 9.23 1.01 17.34
CA SER A 296 8.44 -0.10 17.87
C SER A 296 9.29 -0.98 18.77
N ILE A 297 8.68 -1.48 19.84
CA ILE A 297 9.19 -2.64 20.56
C ILE A 297 8.16 -3.77 20.40
N MET A 298 8.61 -4.89 19.85
CA MET A 298 7.80 -6.10 19.63
C MET A 298 7.57 -6.92 20.92
N GLN A 299 7.37 -6.24 22.04
CA GLN A 299 6.97 -6.87 23.30
C GLN A 299 5.76 -6.14 23.85
N GLY A 300 4.77 -6.91 24.30
CA GLY A 300 3.72 -6.39 25.15
C GLY A 300 4.36 -6.00 26.48
N PHE A 301 4.30 -4.72 26.83
CA PHE A 301 4.62 -4.29 28.18
C PHE A 301 3.33 -4.21 28.98
N ASP A 302 3.33 -4.86 30.14
CA ASP A 302 2.31 -4.68 31.15
C ASP A 302 2.59 -3.39 31.97
N ASP A 303 3.83 -2.90 31.95
CA ASP A 303 4.32 -1.76 32.73
C ASP A 303 4.93 -0.66 31.83
N ILE A 304 4.40 0.56 31.98
CA ILE A 304 4.85 1.79 31.33
C ILE A 304 6.33 2.10 31.64
N TYR A 305 6.78 1.85 32.87
CA TYR A 305 8.16 2.10 33.27
C TYR A 305 9.13 1.09 32.67
N ALA A 306 8.72 -0.16 32.47
CA ALA A 306 9.52 -1.16 31.77
C ALA A 306 9.68 -0.80 30.28
N ALA A 307 8.62 -0.26 29.67
CA ALA A 307 8.67 0.33 28.34
C ALA A 307 9.71 1.47 28.28
N TYR A 308 9.56 2.51 29.10
CA TYR A 308 10.51 3.62 29.15
C TYR A 308 11.95 3.19 29.47
N ALA A 309 12.15 2.21 30.38
CA ALA A 309 13.48 1.69 30.70
C ALA A 309 14.13 0.98 29.51
N THR A 310 13.36 0.20 28.74
CA THR A 310 13.86 -0.48 27.53
C THR A 310 14.31 0.53 26.48
N TYR A 311 13.54 1.61 26.32
CA TYR A 311 13.92 2.73 25.47
C TYR A 311 15.25 3.37 25.92
N SER A 312 15.38 3.70 27.22
CA SER A 312 16.60 4.29 27.78
C SER A 312 17.84 3.39 27.62
N ILE A 313 17.69 2.07 27.77
CA ILE A 313 18.80 1.12 27.60
C ILE A 313 19.25 1.04 26.13
N LYS A 314 18.31 1.04 25.19
CA LYS A 314 18.61 0.95 23.75
C LYS A 314 19.37 2.19 23.26
N TYR A 315 19.03 3.36 23.79
CA TYR A 315 19.69 4.62 23.43
C TYR A 315 21.00 4.87 24.18
N ASN A 316 21.09 4.54 25.47
CA ASN A 316 22.35 4.69 26.22
C ASN A 316 23.45 3.72 25.74
N LYS A 317 23.10 2.61 25.07
CA LYS A 317 24.10 1.70 24.47
C LYS A 317 24.60 2.15 23.10
N GLY A 318 23.82 2.96 22.37
CA GLY A 318 24.22 3.47 21.05
C GLY A 318 25.42 4.42 21.10
N ASP A 319 25.66 5.07 22.23
CA ASP A 319 26.80 5.97 22.44
C ASP A 319 28.04 5.27 23.05
N ILE A 320 27.94 4.00 23.46
CA ILE A 320 29.09 3.24 24.00
C ILE A 320 29.86 2.53 22.87
N GLU A 321 29.25 2.31 21.71
CA GLU A 321 29.91 1.69 20.54
C GLU A 321 30.42 2.72 19.49
N ALA A 322 30.26 4.02 19.75
CA ALA A 322 30.69 5.10 18.85
C ALA A 322 31.64 6.13 19.49
N SER A 323 32.39 5.73 20.54
CA SER A 323 33.47 6.54 21.14
C SER A 323 34.82 5.88 21.01
#